data_AF-A0A8J7DF18-F1
#
_entry.id   AF-A0A8J7DF18-F1
#
_cell.length_a   1.000
_cell.length_b   1.000
_cell.length_c   1.000
_cell.angle_alpha   90.00
_cell.angle_beta   90.00
_cell.angle_gamma   90.00
#
_symmetry.space_group_name_H-M   'P 1'
#
loop_
_entity.id
_entity.type
_entity.pdbx_description
1 polymer ?
#
loop_
_entity_poly.entity_id
_entity_poly.type
_entity_poly.pdbx_seq_one_letter_code
_entity_poly.pdbx_strand_id
1 'polypeptide(L)' 'MKSIMVVGTTSHAGKSLLTTAICRILSRRGWRVAPFKGQNMALNAYVTASGGEIG' A
#
# COMPACT_ATOMS: atom_id res chain seq x y z
N MET A 1 1.00 10.96 -13.95
CA MET A 1 1.41 9.98 -12.91
C MET A 1 1.07 8.58 -13.38
N LYS A 2 1.93 7.59 -13.14
CA LYS A 2 1.63 6.18 -13.40
C LYS A 2 1.14 5.53 -12.11
N SER A 3 0.06 4.76 -12.16
CA SER A 3 -0.54 4.09 -11.01
C SER A 3 -0.83 2.62 -11.33
N ILE A 4 -0.75 1.77 -10.31
CA ILE A 4 -1.12 0.35 -10.37
C ILE A 4 -2.11 0.11 -9.24
N MET A 5 -3.29 -0.40 -9.56
CA MET A 5 -4.28 -0.80 -8.57
C MET A 5 -4.19 -2.31 -8.35
N VAL A 6 -4.12 -2.72 -7.09
CA VAL A 6 -4.14 -4.14 -6.70
C VAL A 6 -5.52 -4.45 -6.12
N VAL A 7 -6.29 -5.26 -6.85
CA VAL A 7 -7.67 -5.63 -6.51
C VAL A 7 -7.77 -7.12 -6.12
N GLY A 8 -8.85 -7.49 -5.46
CA GLY A 8 -9.15 -8.88 -5.10
C GLY A 8 -10.61 -9.03 -4.69
N THR A 9 -11.13 -10.24 -4.80
CA THR A 9 -12.57 -10.54 -4.66
C THR A 9 -13.06 -10.63 -3.21
N THR A 10 -12.15 -10.67 -2.24
CA THR A 10 -12.46 -10.72 -0.82
C THR A 10 -11.44 -9.98 0.04
N SER A 11 -11.82 -9.64 1.26
CA SER A 11 -10.92 -9.21 2.33
C SER A 11 -9.92 -10.33 2.65
N HIS A 12 -8.73 -9.97 3.14
CA HIS A 12 -7.65 -10.94 3.45
C HIS A 12 -7.09 -11.77 2.28
N ALA A 13 -7.51 -11.53 1.04
CA ALA A 13 -6.95 -12.19 -0.15
C ALA A 13 -5.45 -11.90 -0.46
N GLY A 14 -4.69 -11.33 0.48
CA GLY A 14 -3.26 -11.04 0.29
C GLY A 14 -2.93 -9.76 -0.48
N LYS A 15 -3.92 -8.91 -0.79
CA LYS A 15 -3.74 -7.65 -1.56
C LYS A 15 -2.61 -6.77 -1.01
N SER A 16 -2.58 -6.53 0.31
CA SER A 16 -1.55 -5.70 0.95
C SER A 16 -0.16 -6.30 0.78
N LEU A 17 -0.02 -7.63 0.97
CA LEU A 17 1.27 -8.32 0.82
C LEU A 17 1.77 -8.23 -0.63
N LEU A 18 0.87 -8.43 -1.60
CA LEU A 18 1.20 -8.30 -3.01
C LEU A 18 1.63 -6.87 -3.37
N THR A 19 0.91 -5.85 -2.87
CA THR A 19 1.31 -4.44 -3.03
C THR A 19 2.70 -4.19 -2.47
N THR A 20 3.01 -4.68 -1.26
CA THR A 20 4.35 -4.56 -0.65
C THR A 20 5.43 -5.22 -1.51
N ALA A 21 5.17 -6.40 -2.05
CA ALA A 21 6.12 -7.11 -2.91
C ALA A 21 6.40 -6.35 -4.21
N ILE A 22 5.36 -5.82 -4.87
CA ILE A 22 5.49 -5.00 -6.09
C ILE A 22 6.31 -3.74 -5.77
N CYS A 23 5.97 -3.01 -4.71
CA CYS A 23 6.71 -1.82 -4.29
C CYS A 23 8.19 -2.14 -4.04
N ARG A 24 8.49 -3.27 -3.37
CA ARG A 24 9.87 -3.70 -3.11
C ARG A 24 10.64 -3.97 -4.41
N ILE A 25 10.04 -4.66 -5.37
CA ILE A 25 10.70 -4.97 -6.66
C ILE A 25 10.97 -3.68 -7.44
N LEU A 26 9.99 -2.78 -7.53
CA LEU A 26 10.14 -1.52 -8.25
C LEU A 26 11.19 -0.61 -7.59
N SER A 27 11.16 -0.50 -6.27
CA SER A 27 12.17 0.24 -5.51
C SER A 27 13.59 -0.30 -5.73
N ARG A 28 13.77 -1.63 -5.72
CA ARG A 28 15.06 -2.27 -6.03
C ARG A 28 15.55 -1.99 -7.45
N ARG A 29 14.63 -1.68 -8.38
CA ARG A 29 14.95 -1.26 -9.76
C ARG A 29 15.17 0.24 -9.91
N GLY A 30 15.28 0.99 -8.81
CA GLY A 30 15.52 2.43 -8.82
C GLY A 30 14.27 3.31 -8.99
N TRP A 31 13.07 2.73 -8.96
CA TRP A 31 11.84 3.51 -9.08
C TRP A 31 11.43 4.11 -7.74
N ARG A 32 11.08 5.40 -7.75
CA ARG A 32 10.39 6.03 -6.63
C ARG A 32 8.93 5.58 -6.62
N VAL A 33 8.55 4.81 -5.60
CA VAL A 33 7.20 4.27 -5.43
C VAL A 33 6.63 4.68 -4.08
N ALA A 34 5.32 4.88 -4.04
CA ALA A 34 4.58 5.12 -2.80
C ALA A 34 3.29 4.28 -2.85
N PRO A 35 3.06 3.37 -1.88
CA PRO A 35 1.77 2.68 -1.76
C PRO A 35 0.71 3.67 -1.26
N PHE A 36 -0.52 3.49 -1.73
CA PHE A 36 -1.68 4.26 -1.29
C PHE A 36 -2.87 3.33 -1.13
N LYS A 37 -3.59 3.45 -0.01
CA LYS A 37 -4.83 2.72 0.24
C LYS A 37 -5.99 3.69 0.01
N GLY A 38 -6.73 3.48 -1.08
CA GLY A 38 -7.82 4.39 -1.46
C GLY A 38 -9.00 4.40 -0.49
N GLN A 39 -9.16 3.35 0.32
CA GLN A 39 -10.25 3.25 1.28
C GLN A 39 -9.83 2.32 2.43
N ASN A 40 -9.88 2.83 3.66
CA ASN A 40 -9.67 2.05 4.86
C ASN A 40 -11.02 1.75 5.53
N MET A 41 -11.47 0.49 5.49
CA MET A 41 -12.64 0.02 6.27
C MET A 41 -12.25 -0.57 7.61
N ALA A 42 -10.95 -0.71 7.89
CA ALA A 42 -10.48 -1.21 9.17
C ALA A 42 -10.37 -0.07 10.17
N LEU A 43 -10.54 -0.38 11.46
CA LEU A 43 -10.20 0.49 12.59
C LEU A 43 -8.69 0.49 12.89
N ASN A 44 -7.87 0.09 11.91
CA ASN A 44 -6.42 0.01 12.06
C ASN A 44 -5.81 1.24 11.37
N ALA A 45 -5.12 2.05 12.15
CA ALA A 45 -4.31 3.17 11.69
C ALA A 45 -2.94 3.10 12.38
N TYR A 46 -1.93 3.73 11.78
CA TYR A 46 -0.58 3.83 12.34
C TYR A 46 -0.13 5.29 12.36
N VAL A 47 0.49 5.70 13.47
CA VAL A 47 1.00 7.07 13.64
C VAL A 47 2.33 7.23 12.93
N THR A 48 2.43 8.21 12.04
CA THR A 48 3.64 8.50 11.28
C THR A 48 4.70 9.15 12.18
N ALA A 49 5.96 9.14 11.74
CA ALA A 49 7.03 9.85 12.43
C ALA A 49 6.79 11.38 12.53
N SER A 50 5.92 11.94 11.69
CA SER A 50 5.54 13.35 11.71
C SER A 50 4.27 13.63 12.53
N GLY A 51 3.76 12.65 13.28
CA GLY A 51 2.54 12.77 14.08
C GLY A 51 1.23 12.74 13.29
N GLY A 52 1.28 12.38 12.00
CA GLY A 52 0.10 12.13 11.18
C GLY A 52 -0.39 10.69 11.32
N GLU A 53 -1.46 10.34 10.61
CA GLU A 53 -2.02 8.97 10.62
C GLU A 53 -1.98 8.37 9.20
N ILE A 54 -1.63 7.09 9.09
CA ILE A 54 -1.83 6.28 7.88
C ILE A 54 -2.86 5.19 8.15
N GLY A 55 -3.74 4.96 7.18
CA GLY A 55 -4.77 3.91 7.17
C GLY A 55 -4.81 3.17 5.85
#